data_AF-A0A1T5FB32-F1
#
_entry.id   AF-A0A1T5FB32-F1
#
_cell.length_a   1.000
_cell.length_b   1.000
_cell.length_c   1.000
_cell.angle_alpha   90.00
_cell.angle_beta   90.00
_cell.angle_gamma   90.00
#
_symmetry.space_group_name_H-M   'P 1'
#
loop_
_entity.id
_entity.type
_entity.pdbx_description
1 polymer ?
#
loop_
_entity_poly.entity_id
_entity_poly.type
_entity_poly.pdbx_seq_one_letter_code
_entity_poly.pdbx_strand_id
1 'polypeptide(L)' 'MTYVISDIHGGYDQFIELLNLIQLKDTDILYILGDVVDRGPHPIKTLLKLMEMPNVICIVGNHELMALDGL' A
#
# COMPACT_ATOMS: atom_id res chain seq x y z
N MET A 1 -5.98 14.74 7.93
CA MET A 1 -6.93 14.38 6.85
C MET A 1 -6.96 12.88 6.71
N THR A 2 -8.01 12.33 6.10
CA THR A 2 -8.11 10.89 5.89
C THR A 2 -8.16 10.60 4.40
N TYR A 3 -7.27 9.71 3.95
CA TYR A 3 -7.18 9.25 2.57
C TYR A 3 -7.53 7.77 2.50
N VAL A 4 -8.08 7.34 1.37
CA VAL A 4 -8.40 5.94 1.11
C VAL A 4 -7.94 5.62 -0.31
N ILE A 5 -7.15 4.58 -0.46
CA ILE A 5 -6.71 4.02 -1.75
C ILE A 5 -6.84 2.50 -1.74
N SER A 6 -6.59 1.88 -2.89
CA SER A 6 -6.65 0.43 -3.07
C SER A 6 -5.77 0.00 -4.25
N ASP A 7 -5.51 -1.29 -4.37
CA ASP A 7 -4.96 -1.94 -5.57
C ASP A 7 -3.60 -1.39 -6.01
N ILE A 8 -2.67 -1.26 -5.05
CA ILE A 8 -1.30 -0.80 -5.35
C ILE A 8 -0.57 -1.82 -6.23
N HIS A 9 -0.81 -3.12 -6.01
CA HIS A 9 -0.29 -4.20 -6.84
C HIS A 9 1.21 -4.07 -7.15
N GLY A 10 2.05 -3.84 -6.14
CA GLY A 10 3.49 -3.68 -6.31
C GLY A 10 3.93 -2.47 -7.15
N GLY A 11 3.01 -1.55 -7.48
CA GLY A 11 3.24 -0.27 -8.14
C GLY A 11 3.92 0.74 -7.22
N TYR A 12 5.14 0.42 -6.78
CA TYR A 12 5.90 1.23 -5.81
C TYR A 12 6.08 2.68 -6.28
N ASP A 13 6.47 2.90 -7.53
CA ASP A 13 6.77 4.24 -8.02
C ASP A 13 5.51 5.10 -8.09
N GLN A 14 4.39 4.54 -8.56
CA GLN A 14 3.08 5.22 -8.54
C GLN A 14 2.62 5.52 -7.12
N PHE A 15 2.85 4.60 -6.19
CA PHE A 15 2.54 4.82 -4.78
C PHE A 15 3.34 5.99 -4.19
N ILE A 16 4.65 6.08 -4.46
CA ILE A 16 5.48 7.21 -4.02
C ILE A 16 5.04 8.52 -4.68
N GLU A 17 4.74 8.52 -5.98
CA GLU A 17 4.20 9.69 -6.68
C GLU A 17 2.89 10.18 -6.05
N LEU A 18 1.99 9.25 -5.71
CA LEU A 18 0.74 9.57 -5.01
C LEU A 18 1.01 10.21 -3.64
N LEU A 19 1.90 9.63 -2.82
CA LEU A 19 2.25 10.19 -1.51
C LEU A 19 2.78 11.62 -1.62
N ASN A 20 3.60 11.88 -2.64
CA ASN A 20 4.12 13.22 -2.92
C ASN A 20 3.02 14.18 -3.40
N LEU A 21 2.09 13.71 -4.23
CA LEU A 21 0.98 14.51 -4.74
C LEU A 21 0.04 14.97 -3.62
N ILE A 22 -0.32 14.06 -2.71
CA ILE A 22 -1.21 14.38 -1.58
C ILE A 22 -0.47 15.06 -0.43
N GLN A 23 0.87 15.10 -0.49
CA GLN A 23 1.75 15.61 0.58
C GLN A 23 1.40 15.00 1.93
N LEU A 24 1.34 13.66 2.00
CA LEU A 24 0.87 12.94 3.19
C LEU A 24 1.70 13.35 4.42
N LYS A 25 1.03 13.83 5.46
CA LYS A 25 1.65 14.25 6.72
C LYS A 25 1.51 13.16 7.78
N ASP A 26 2.36 13.21 8.80
CA ASP A 26 2.28 12.30 9.94
C ASP A 26 0.97 12.44 10.75
N THR A 27 0.29 13.58 10.61
CA THR A 27 -1.04 13.84 11.22
C THR A 27 -2.21 13.34 10.38
N ASP A 28 -1.95 12.88 9.16
CA ASP A 28 -2.96 12.28 8.28
C ASP A 28 -3.06 10.78 8.51
N ILE A 29 -4.18 10.18 8.12
CA ILE A 29 -4.36 8.72 8.12
C ILE A 29 -4.60 8.28 6.69
N LEU A 30 -3.88 7.25 6.24
CA LEU A 30 -4.09 6.61 4.95
C LEU A 30 -4.60 5.18 5.15
N TYR A 31 -5.77 4.88 4.61
CA TYR A 31 -6.29 3.52 4.53
C TYR A 31 -5.98 2.92 3.16
N ILE A 32 -5.53 1.67 3.15
CA ILE A 32 -5.32 0.88 1.94
C ILE A 32 -6.26 -0.32 2.01
N LEU A 33 -7.18 -0.44 1.06
CA LEU A 33 -8.28 -1.42 1.12
C LEU A 33 -7.87 -2.85 0.71
N GLY A 34 -6.63 -3.06 0.32
CA GLY A 34 -6.07 -4.36 -0.05
C GLY A 34 -5.30 -4.31 -1.37
N ASP A 35 -4.88 -5.49 -1.80
CA ASP A 35 -4.22 -5.75 -3.09
C ASP A 35 -2.96 -4.88 -3.27
N VAL A 36 -2.11 -4.94 -2.26
CA VAL A 36 -0.79 -4.29 -2.21
C VAL A 36 0.25 -5.09 -2.98
N VAL A 37 0.16 -6.43 -2.94
CA VAL A 37 1.11 -7.33 -3.62
C VAL A 37 0.59 -7.80 -4.98
N ASP A 38 1.41 -8.62 -5.65
CA ASP A 38 1.16 -9.20 -6.98
C ASP A 38 1.18 -8.17 -8.14
N ARG A 39 1.28 -8.66 -9.38
CA ARG A 39 1.23 -7.97 -10.70
C ARG A 39 2.31 -6.93 -11.01
N GLY A 40 2.64 -6.04 -10.10
CA GLY A 40 3.60 -4.96 -10.34
C GLY A 40 5.04 -5.36 -10.09
N PRO A 41 5.97 -4.45 -10.42
CA PRO A 41 7.40 -4.75 -10.42
C PRO A 41 8.00 -4.89 -9.02
N HIS A 42 7.36 -4.32 -7.99
CA HIS A 42 7.99 -4.10 -6.69
C HIS A 42 7.11 -4.42 -5.46
N PRO A 43 6.41 -5.57 -5.40
CA PRO A 43 5.49 -5.90 -4.30
C PRO A 43 6.15 -5.89 -2.91
N ILE A 44 7.34 -6.49 -2.78
CA ILE A 44 8.07 -6.54 -1.51
C ILE A 44 8.54 -5.14 -1.09
N LYS A 45 9.02 -4.32 -2.04
CA LYS A 45 9.47 -2.96 -1.76
C LYS A 45 8.30 -2.09 -1.27
N THR A 46 7.12 -2.24 -1.86
CA THR A 46 5.89 -1.58 -1.42
C THR A 46 5.52 -1.98 0.00
N LEU A 47 5.49 -3.27 0.32
CA LEU A 47 5.20 -3.73 1.68
C LEU A 47 6.19 -3.18 2.71
N LEU A 48 7.49 -3.27 2.44
CA LEU A 48 8.52 -2.74 3.34
C LEU A 48 8.33 -1.25 3.58
N LYS A 49 7.97 -0.48 2.55
CA LYS A 49 7.69 0.95 2.71
C LYS A 49 6.47 1.20 3.61
N LEU A 50 5.40 0.44 3.42
CA LEU A 50 4.19 0.57 4.22
C LEU A 50 4.44 0.24 5.70
N MET A 51 5.31 -0.74 5.98
CA MET A 51 5.71 -1.09 7.36
C MET A 51 6.44 0.04 8.09
N GLU A 52 7.03 0.99 7.38
CA GLU A 52 7.68 2.18 7.98
C GLU A 52 6.69 3.30 8.33
N MET A 53 5.43 3.20 7.91
CA MET A 53 4.46 4.30 7.96
C MET A 53 3.40 4.05 9.03
N PRO A 54 3.57 4.53 10.28
CA PRO A 54 2.69 4.20 11.40
C PRO A 54 1.27 4.78 11.25
N ASN A 55 1.08 5.74 10.34
CA ASN A 55 -0.20 6.37 10.04
C ASN A 55 -0.90 5.75 8.81
N VAL A 56 -0.42 4.59 8.34
CA VAL A 56 -1.03 3.83 7.25
C VAL A 56 -1.65 2.55 7.80
N ILE A 57 -2.91 2.30 7.44
CA ILE A 57 -3.69 1.14 7.88
C ILE A 57 -4.02 0.31 6.64
N CYS A 58 -3.42 -0.88 6.55
CA CYS A 58 -3.69 -1.83 5.49
C CYS A 58 -4.80 -2.80 5.90
N ILE A 59 -5.78 -2.98 5.02
CA ILE A 59 -6.79 -4.04 5.09
C ILE A 59 -6.34 -5.15 4.13
N VAL A 60 -6.55 -6.40 4.52
CA VAL A 60 -6.13 -7.57 3.73
C VAL A 60 -7.05 -7.72 2.51
N GLY A 61 -6.46 -7.70 1.31
CA GLY A 61 -7.13 -8.02 0.04
C GLY A 61 -6.99 -9.51 -0.34
N ASN A 62 -7.62 -9.90 -1.45
CA ASN A 62 -7.54 -11.29 -1.91
C ASN A 62 -6.13 -11.65 -2.41
N HIS A 63 -5.37 -10.70 -2.94
CA HIS A 63 -4.00 -10.99 -3.37
C HIS A 63 -3.04 -11.21 -2.18
N GLU A 64 -3.27 -10.54 -1.05
CA GLU A 64 -2.55 -10.87 0.19
C GLU A 64 -2.92 -12.25 0.72
N LEU A 65 -4.19 -12.65 0.65
CA LEU A 65 -4.62 -14.00 1.04
C LEU A 65 -3.97 -15.07 0.15
N MET A 66 -3.96 -14.87 -1.17
CA MET A 66 -3.29 -15.78 -2.10
C MET A 66 -1.79 -15.92 -1.78
N ALA A 67 -1.10 -14.80 -1.54
CA ALA A 67 0.31 -14.80 -1.18
C ALA A 67 0.58 -15.53 0.16
N LEU A 68 -0.33 -15.42 1.13
CA LEU A 68 -0.25 -16.14 2.41
C LEU A 68 -0.47 -17.65 2.24
N ASP A 69 -1.41 -18.02 1.37
CA ASP A 69 -1.72 -19.42 1.05
C ASP A 69 -0.65 -20.09 0.17
N GLY A 70 0.33 -19.31 -0.32
CA GLY A 70 1.40 -19.79 -1.19
C GLY A 70 0.94 -20.09 -2.62
N LEU A 71 -0.15 -19.45 -3.04
CA LEU A 71 -0.79 -19.58 -4.36
C LEU A 71 -0.30 -18.53 -5.36
#